data_AF-A0A2V6JMU7-F1
#
_entry.id   AF-A0A2V6JMU7-F1
#
_cell.length_a   1.000
_cell.length_b   1.000
_cell.length_c   1.000
_cell.angle_alpha   90.00
_cell.angle_beta   90.00
_cell.angle_gamma   90.00
#
_symmetry.space_group_name_H-M   'P 1'
#
loop_
_entity.id
_entity.type
_entity.pdbx_description
1 polymer ?
#
loop_
_entity_poly.entity_id
_entity_poly.type
_entity_poly.pdbx_seq_one_letter_code
_entity_poly.pdbx_strand_id
1 'polypeptide(L)'
;MKGLAFCAAILFLVGNLFGQGQQPSPADAALYGPYPTNYKEIIMKWLDDQLLDSGSARIEWNGDPKPADLGQNGQHLYGYLVQFKVNARNRFGAYTGMQQHGALIKNGEVIKGLGLGY
;
A
#
# COMPACT_ATOMS: atom_id res chain seq x y z
N MET A 1 29.16 -40.22 38.36
CA MET A 1 27.70 -40.35 38.60
C MET A 1 27.19 -39.05 39.19
N LYS A 2 26.07 -38.53 38.65
CA LYS A 2 25.25 -37.40 39.14
C LYS A 2 25.95 -36.04 39.01
N GLY A 3 25.45 -35.01 38.34
CA GLY A 3 24.17 -34.56 37.78
C GLY A 3 24.43 -33.05 37.49
N LEU A 4 23.60 -32.20 36.92
CA LEU A 4 22.28 -32.19 36.33
C LEU A 4 22.25 -30.82 35.59
N ALA A 5 21.59 -30.77 34.45
CA ALA A 5 21.55 -29.62 33.54
C ALA A 5 21.03 -28.32 34.18
N PHE A 6 21.50 -27.17 33.66
CA PHE A 6 20.74 -25.92 33.66
C PHE A 6 20.62 -25.41 32.22
N CYS A 7 19.48 -25.70 31.62
CA CYS A 7 19.01 -25.11 30.37
C CYS A 7 18.64 -23.65 30.64
N ALA A 8 19.43 -22.70 30.14
CA ALA A 8 18.95 -21.34 29.94
C ALA A 8 18.26 -21.28 28.57
N ALA A 9 16.96 -21.58 28.57
CA ALA A 9 16.10 -21.35 27.42
C ALA A 9 16.00 -19.84 27.18
N ILE A 10 16.68 -19.35 26.14
CA ILE A 10 16.46 -18.00 25.64
C ILE A 10 15.15 -18.03 24.86
N LEU A 11 14.07 -17.67 25.55
CA LEU A 11 12.79 -17.30 24.95
C LEU A 11 12.99 -16.00 24.16
N PHE A 12 13.42 -16.12 22.90
CA PHE A 12 13.21 -15.04 21.94
C PHE A 12 11.71 -14.99 21.65
N LEU A 13 11.06 -13.99 22.22
CA LEU A 13 9.69 -13.61 21.97
C LEU A 13 9.47 -13.49 20.45
N VAL A 14 8.56 -14.30 19.92
CA VAL A 14 8.06 -14.18 18.56
C VAL A 14 7.28 -12.87 18.47
N GLY A 15 7.74 -11.96 17.61
CA GLY A 15 7.08 -10.69 17.36
C GLY A 15 7.20 -10.31 15.89
N ASN A 16 6.15 -10.63 15.13
CA ASN A 16 5.76 -9.99 13.88
C ASN A 16 6.54 -10.34 12.59
N LEU A 17 6.15 -11.46 11.97
CA LEU A 17 6.21 -11.63 10.51
C LEU A 17 5.06 -10.81 9.87
N PHE A 18 5.14 -9.48 9.92
CA PHE A 18 4.41 -8.66 8.95
C PHE A 18 5.37 -8.40 7.78
N GLY A 19 4.87 -8.60 6.57
CA GLY A 19 5.64 -8.78 5.34
C GLY A 19 6.88 -7.90 5.22
N GLN A 20 7.99 -8.51 4.79
CA GLN A 20 9.22 -7.80 4.50
C GLN A 20 9.03 -6.94 3.24
N GLY A 21 8.35 -5.80 3.39
CA GLY A 21 8.50 -4.69 2.47
C GLY A 21 9.95 -4.25 2.53
N GLN A 22 10.63 -4.27 1.38
CA GLN A 22 12.04 -3.91 1.31
C GLN A 22 12.21 -2.48 1.85
N GLN A 23 12.94 -2.33 2.95
CA GLN A 23 13.17 -1.03 3.56
C GLN A 23 13.92 -0.16 2.54
N PRO A 24 13.40 1.02 2.18
CA PRO A 24 14.00 1.84 1.14
C PRO A 24 15.40 2.29 1.54
N SER A 25 16.29 2.43 0.56
CA SER A 25 17.58 3.06 0.83
C SER A 25 17.37 4.53 1.25
N PRO A 26 18.29 5.15 2.00
CA PRO A 26 18.17 6.57 2.34
C PRO A 26 18.00 7.49 1.12
N ALA A 27 18.60 7.13 -0.01
CA ALA A 27 18.43 7.85 -1.28
C ALA A 27 16.99 7.72 -1.82
N ASP A 28 16.38 6.54 -1.71
CA ASP A 28 14.98 6.33 -2.08
C ASP A 28 14.04 7.13 -1.18
N ALA A 29 14.31 7.15 0.13
CA ALA A 29 13.50 7.91 1.08
C ALA A 29 13.53 9.42 0.81
N ALA A 30 14.68 9.97 0.39
CA ALA A 30 14.81 11.38 0.02
C ALA A 30 13.98 11.76 -1.21
N LEU A 31 13.82 10.84 -2.17
CA LEU A 31 13.14 11.10 -3.44
C LEU A 31 11.64 10.77 -3.38
N TYR A 32 11.31 9.58 -2.89
CA TYR A 32 9.97 9.00 -2.90
C TYR A 32 9.20 9.18 -1.58
N GLY A 33 9.87 9.67 -0.52
CA GLY A 33 9.32 9.75 0.83
C GLY A 33 9.49 8.43 1.61
N PRO A 34 8.97 8.33 2.84
CA PRO A 34 9.00 7.08 3.60
C PRO A 34 8.15 5.99 2.92
N TYR A 35 8.61 4.74 2.97
CA TYR A 35 7.86 3.61 2.44
C TYR A 35 6.52 3.45 3.17
N PRO A 36 5.38 3.40 2.45
CA PRO A 36 4.06 3.35 3.07
C PRO A 36 3.74 1.92 3.52
N THR A 37 4.13 1.55 4.73
CA THR A 37 3.83 0.21 5.29
C THR A 37 2.32 -0.02 5.47
N ASN A 38 1.55 1.06 5.67
CA ASN A 38 0.09 1.09 5.79
C ASN A 38 -0.59 1.55 4.49
N TYR A 39 -0.04 1.18 3.32
CA TYR A 39 -0.55 1.63 2.02
C TYR A 39 -2.02 1.27 1.78
N LYS A 40 -2.49 0.14 2.32
CA LYS A 40 -3.87 -0.31 2.17
C LYS A 40 -4.82 0.66 2.87
N GLU A 41 -4.51 1.04 4.10
CA GLU A 41 -5.28 2.02 4.87
C GLU A 41 -5.29 3.39 4.19
N ILE A 42 -4.12 3.84 3.70
CA ILE A 42 -3.99 5.10 2.96
C ILE A 42 -4.90 5.11 1.72
N ILE A 43 -4.87 4.03 0.92
CA ILE A 43 -5.67 3.92 -0.30
C ILE A 43 -7.16 3.77 0.02
N MET A 44 -7.53 2.99 1.02
CA MET A 44 -8.95 2.84 1.42
C MET A 44 -9.53 4.19 1.86
N LYS A 45 -8.80 4.95 2.68
CA LYS A 45 -9.22 6.30 3.07
C LYS A 45 -9.35 7.23 1.86
N TRP A 46 -8.42 7.17 0.93
CA TRP A 46 -8.51 7.96 -0.29
C TRP A 46 -9.71 7.55 -1.16
N LEU A 47 -10.01 6.25 -1.26
CA LEU A 47 -11.15 5.75 -2.03
C LEU A 47 -12.51 6.18 -1.46
N ASP A 48 -12.61 6.49 -0.16
CA ASP A 48 -13.82 7.09 0.42
C ASP A 48 -14.19 8.41 -0.25
N ASP A 49 -13.19 9.16 -0.74
CA ASP A 49 -13.42 10.41 -1.46
C ASP A 49 -13.59 10.21 -2.98
N GLN A 50 -13.18 9.06 -3.52
CA GLN A 50 -13.19 8.81 -4.98
C GLN A 50 -14.39 7.99 -5.45
N LEU A 51 -14.92 7.10 -4.62
CA LEU A 51 -15.99 6.18 -4.99
C LEU A 51 -17.34 6.69 -4.46
N LEU A 52 -18.39 6.53 -5.27
CA LEU A 52 -19.74 6.91 -4.84
C LEU A 52 -20.26 6.05 -3.69
N ASP A 53 -19.91 4.76 -3.68
CA ASP A 53 -20.23 3.81 -2.61
C ASP A 53 -18.95 3.05 -2.23
N SER A 54 -18.06 3.73 -1.50
CA SER A 54 -16.81 3.14 -1.03
C SER A 54 -17.02 1.95 -0.09
N GLY A 55 -18.11 1.95 0.69
CA GLY A 55 -18.47 0.83 1.58
C GLY A 55 -18.79 -0.47 0.85
N SER A 56 -19.17 -0.40 -0.44
CA SER A 56 -19.35 -1.58 -1.30
C SER A 56 -18.06 -2.08 -1.97
N ALA A 57 -16.96 -1.33 -1.87
CA ALA A 57 -15.76 -1.59 -2.64
C ALA A 57 -15.12 -2.94 -2.30
N ARG A 58 -14.87 -3.74 -3.35
CA ARG A 58 -14.11 -4.98 -3.29
C ARG A 58 -12.76 -4.74 -3.94
N ILE A 59 -11.68 -4.86 -3.16
CA ILE A 59 -10.32 -4.53 -3.61
C ILE A 59 -9.48 -5.79 -3.73
N GLU A 60 -8.81 -5.96 -4.88
CA GLU A 60 -7.74 -6.93 -5.09
C GLU A 60 -6.39 -6.20 -5.15
N TRP A 61 -5.49 -6.50 -4.23
CA TRP A 61 -4.16 -5.88 -4.18
C TRP A 61 -3.19 -6.60 -5.12
N ASN A 62 -2.55 -5.87 -6.05
CA ASN A 62 -1.63 -6.45 -7.04
C ASN A 62 -0.16 -6.18 -6.65
N GLY A 63 0.21 -6.64 -5.45
CA GLY A 63 1.55 -6.53 -4.91
C GLY A 63 1.80 -5.27 -4.09
N ASP A 64 3.04 -5.16 -3.61
CA ASP A 64 3.46 -4.11 -2.68
C ASP A 64 3.80 -2.79 -3.40
N PRO A 65 3.81 -1.65 -2.67
CA PRO A 65 4.22 -0.36 -3.21
C PRO A 65 5.59 -0.40 -3.88
N LYS A 66 5.70 0.16 -5.09
CA LYS A 66 6.94 0.24 -5.86
C LYS A 66 7.32 1.70 -6.12
N PRO A 67 8.61 2.08 -6.00
CA PRO A 67 9.03 3.43 -6.36
C PRO A 67 8.69 3.73 -7.82
N ALA A 68 8.14 4.91 -8.08
CA ALA A 68 7.73 5.35 -9.41
C ALA A 68 7.90 6.87 -9.56
N ASP A 69 8.19 7.27 -10.80
CA ASP A 69 8.10 8.65 -11.25
C ASP A 69 6.99 8.74 -12.31
N LEU A 70 5.93 9.47 -11.99
CA LEU A 70 4.77 9.66 -12.87
C LEU A 70 4.71 11.07 -13.47
N GLY A 71 5.85 11.75 -13.48
CA GLY A 71 6.05 13.04 -14.10
C GLY A 71 5.84 13.03 -15.61
N GLN A 72 5.52 14.18 -16.17
CA GLN A 72 5.34 14.40 -17.62
C GLN A 72 5.97 15.73 -18.01
N ASN A 73 6.33 15.88 -19.30
CA ASN A 73 6.86 17.13 -19.85
C ASN A 73 8.04 17.73 -19.08
N GLY A 74 8.98 16.87 -18.66
CA GLY A 74 10.17 17.28 -17.89
C GLY A 74 9.91 17.60 -16.41
N GLN A 75 8.67 17.44 -15.93
CA GLN A 75 8.37 17.46 -14.50
C GLN A 75 8.53 16.06 -13.93
N HIS A 76 8.86 15.96 -12.64
CA HIS A 76 8.95 14.72 -11.90
C HIS A 76 7.84 14.64 -10.85
N LEU A 77 7.28 13.44 -10.67
CA LEU A 77 6.33 13.16 -9.60
C LEU A 77 6.68 11.82 -8.96
N TYR A 78 7.58 11.89 -8.00
CA TYR A 78 8.08 10.74 -7.26
C TYR A 78 7.16 10.32 -6.13
N GLY A 79 6.89 9.02 -6.03
CA GLY A 79 6.28 8.37 -4.87
C GLY A 79 6.32 6.85 -4.99
N TYR A 80 5.54 6.17 -4.14
CA TYR A 80 5.33 4.73 -4.23
C TYR A 80 4.00 4.42 -4.92
N LEU A 81 4.07 3.82 -6.10
CA LEU A 81 2.92 3.38 -6.85
C LEU A 81 2.42 2.04 -6.32
N VAL A 82 1.15 1.97 -5.98
CA VAL A 82 0.43 0.75 -5.66
C VAL A 82 -0.56 0.47 -6.77
N GLN A 83 -0.54 -0.74 -7.32
CA GLN A 83 -1.53 -1.21 -8.29
C GLN A 83 -2.54 -2.10 -7.60
N PHE A 84 -3.81 -1.92 -7.91
CA PHE A 84 -4.90 -2.71 -7.35
C PHE A 84 -6.05 -2.78 -8.35
N LYS A 85 -7.00 -3.68 -8.10
CA LYS A 85 -8.30 -3.66 -8.77
C LYS A 85 -9.38 -3.29 -7.77
N VAL A 86 -10.40 -2.58 -8.22
CA VAL A 86 -11.58 -2.26 -7.43
C VAL A 86 -12.84 -2.62 -8.20
N ASN A 87 -13.84 -3.12 -7.48
CA ASN A 87 -15.20 -3.24 -7.97
C ASN A 87 -16.13 -2.61 -6.92
N ALA A 88 -16.82 -1.55 -7.29
CA ALA A 88 -17.72 -0.81 -6.41
C ALA A 88 -19.05 -0.54 -7.12
N ARG A 89 -20.09 -0.22 -6.34
CA ARG A 89 -21.40 0.11 -6.90
C ARG A 89 -21.41 1.53 -7.48
N ASN A 90 -22.15 1.69 -8.56
CA ASN A 90 -22.46 2.99 -9.16
C ASN A 90 -23.75 3.58 -8.58
N ARG A 91 -24.17 4.75 -9.09
CA ARG A 91 -25.38 5.46 -8.63
C ARG A 91 -26.69 4.69 -8.81
N PHE A 92 -26.69 3.65 -9.65
CA PHE A 92 -27.84 2.78 -9.89
C PHE A 92 -27.80 1.51 -9.01
N GLY A 93 -26.82 1.41 -8.10
CA GLY A 93 -26.65 0.27 -7.19
C GLY A 93 -26.00 -0.96 -7.83
N ALA A 94 -25.65 -0.92 -9.12
CA ALA A 94 -24.98 -2.02 -9.81
C ALA A 94 -23.46 -1.91 -9.67
N TYR A 95 -22.77 -3.05 -9.59
CA TYR A 95 -21.31 -3.10 -9.62
C TYR A 95 -20.78 -2.69 -10.99
N THR A 96 -19.71 -1.89 -11.03
CA THR A 96 -19.07 -1.44 -12.27
C THR A 96 -18.22 -2.52 -12.95
N GLY A 97 -17.93 -3.61 -12.24
CA GLY A 97 -17.00 -4.64 -12.67
C GLY A 97 -15.63 -4.44 -12.03
N MET A 98 -14.77 -5.46 -12.12
CA MET A 98 -13.43 -5.41 -11.52
C MET A 98 -12.48 -4.62 -12.44
N GLN A 99 -12.12 -3.40 -12.03
CA GLN A 99 -11.35 -2.45 -12.82
C GLN A 99 -9.96 -2.23 -12.21
N GLN A 100 -8.92 -2.12 -13.04
CA GLN A 100 -7.55 -1.92 -12.59
C GLN A 100 -7.22 -0.43 -12.45
N HIS A 101 -6.60 -0.09 -11.33
CA HIS A 101 -6.23 1.28 -10.97
C HIS A 101 -4.85 1.31 -10.31
N GLY A 102 -4.38 2.53 -10.05
CA GLY A 102 -3.21 2.74 -9.22
C GLY A 102 -3.33 4.00 -8.36
N ALA A 103 -2.57 4.03 -7.29
CA ALA A 103 -2.41 5.19 -6.42
C ALA A 103 -0.92 5.43 -6.17
N LEU A 104 -0.45 6.65 -6.45
CA LEU A 104 0.88 7.10 -6.10
C LEU A 104 0.83 7.71 -4.70
N ILE A 105 1.53 7.09 -3.75
CA ILE A 105 1.61 7.52 -2.36
C ILE A 105 2.92 8.25 -2.12
N LYS A 106 2.87 9.39 -1.42
CA LYS A 106 4.06 10.07 -0.89
C LYS A 106 3.72 10.65 0.47
N ASN A 107 4.62 10.49 1.45
CA ASN A 107 4.47 11.04 2.79
C ASN A 107 3.14 10.68 3.49
N GLY A 108 2.64 9.45 3.26
CA GLY A 108 1.41 8.97 3.89
C GLY A 108 0.11 9.38 3.19
N GLU A 109 0.20 10.03 2.03
CA GLU A 109 -0.97 10.51 1.29
C GLU A 109 -0.95 10.05 -0.17
N VAL A 110 -2.13 9.83 -0.76
CA VAL A 110 -2.25 9.62 -2.20
C VAL A 110 -2.11 10.96 -2.91
N ILE A 111 -1.01 11.14 -3.64
CA ILE A 111 -0.72 12.36 -4.40
C ILE A 111 -1.19 12.29 -5.85
N LYS A 112 -1.51 11.10 -6.37
CA LYS A 112 -2.07 10.89 -7.71
C LYS A 112 -2.78 9.56 -7.85
N GLY A 113 -4.02 9.57 -8.35
CA GLY A 113 -4.73 8.38 -8.82
C GLY A 113 -4.44 8.07 -10.30
N LEU A 114 -4.45 6.80 -10.67
CA LEU A 114 -4.33 6.30 -12.04
C LEU A 114 -5.55 5.46 -12.39
N GLY A 115 -6.21 5.84 -13.50
CA GLY A 115 -7.40 5.14 -13.98
C GLY A 115 -8.65 5.36 -13.10
N LEU A 116 -8.55 6.11 -12.01
CA LEU A 116 -9.68 6.57 -11.21
C LEU A 116 -10.03 7.97 -11.72
N GLY A 117 -11.22 8.10 -12.31
CA GLY A 117 -11.70 9.32 -12.96
C GLY A 117 -13.19 9.51 -12.69
N TYR A 118 -13.50 10.72 -12.23
CA TYR A 118 -14.81 11.25 -11.80
C TYR A 118 -15.91 11.17 -12.87
#